data_AF-A0A1F7XL19-F1
#
_entry.id   AF-A0A1F7XL19-F1
#
_cell.length_a   1.000
_cell.length_b   1.000
_cell.length_c   1.000
_cell.angle_alpha   90.00
_cell.angle_beta   90.00
_cell.angle_gamma   90.00
#
_symmetry.space_group_name_H-M   'P 1'
#
loop_
_entity.id
_entity.type
_entity.pdbx_description
1 polymer ?
#
loop_
_entity_poly.entity_id
_entity_poly.type
_entity_poly.pdbx_seq_one_letter_code
_entity_poly.pdbx_strand_id
1 'polypeptide(L)'
;MKTGELKYIFLELVVITGIATGFLLLPKPKATEGGTIENQEPIEDTLGTIVNNEGEVEILVTPKELSGEVWNFEFELNTHSVELDFDLAEASMLVDENGKSHKALGWEGDPPEGHHRRGILKFSPISPKPTNLELRISLDGKERSFKWKME
;
A
#
# COMPACT_ATOMS: atom_id res chain seq x y z
N MET A 1 -27.34 30.99 24.42
CA MET A 1 -26.39 29.86 24.33
C MET A 1 -26.92 28.71 25.15
N LYS A 2 -27.58 27.76 24.49
CA LYS A 2 -27.88 26.43 25.04
C LYS A 2 -27.20 25.46 24.09
N THR A 3 -26.20 24.76 24.62
CA THR A 3 -25.51 23.66 23.96
C THR A 3 -26.53 22.60 23.58
N GLY A 4 -26.73 22.41 22.28
CA GLY A 4 -27.50 21.29 21.76
C GLY A 4 -26.62 20.05 21.85
N GLU A 5 -26.95 19.14 22.76
CA GLU A 5 -26.36 17.82 22.78
C GLU A 5 -26.77 17.07 21.51
N LEU A 6 -25.81 16.79 20.62
CA LEU A 6 -26.00 15.82 19.55
C LEU A 6 -26.06 14.43 20.20
N LYS A 7 -27.28 13.90 20.33
CA LYS A 7 -27.50 12.49 20.63
C LYS A 7 -27.16 11.70 19.37
N TYR A 8 -25.95 11.15 19.30
CA TYR A 8 -25.58 10.18 18.28
C TYR A 8 -26.35 8.88 18.53
N ILE A 9 -27.45 8.70 17.79
CA ILE A 9 -28.17 7.43 17.68
C ILE A 9 -27.37 6.60 16.68
N PHE A 10 -26.42 5.79 17.14
CA PHE A 10 -25.86 4.74 16.30
C PHE A 10 -26.75 3.50 16.41
N LEU A 11 -27.32 3.19 15.26
CA LEU A 11 -28.15 2.05 14.95
C LEU A 11 -27.32 0.76 15.14
N GLU A 12 -27.59 0.06 16.23
CA GLU A 12 -27.22 -1.34 16.42
C GLU A 12 -28.11 -2.25 15.56
N LEU A 13 -27.50 -3.03 14.65
CA LEU A 13 -27.88 -4.37 14.17
C LEU A 13 -27.08 -4.64 12.87
N VAL A 14 -26.37 -5.76 12.72
CA VAL A 14 -26.98 -7.09 12.58
C VAL A 14 -26.10 -8.20 13.17
N VAL A 15 -26.79 -9.06 13.91
CA VAL A 15 -26.42 -10.42 14.33
C VAL A 15 -26.14 -11.31 13.12
N ILE A 16 -24.96 -11.94 13.06
CA ILE A 16 -24.82 -13.24 12.38
C ILE A 16 -24.20 -14.22 13.36
N THR A 17 -25.08 -14.95 14.05
CA THR A 17 -24.74 -16.20 14.70
C THR A 17 -24.42 -17.24 13.64
N GLY A 18 -23.13 -17.54 13.47
CA GLY A 18 -22.66 -18.75 12.79
C GLY A 18 -22.10 -19.73 13.82
N ILE A 19 -22.96 -20.50 14.47
CA ILE A 19 -22.53 -21.68 15.22
C ILE A 19 -22.16 -22.75 14.19
N ALA A 20 -20.88 -22.82 13.83
CA ALA A 20 -20.32 -23.97 13.13
C ALA A 20 -19.67 -24.90 14.15
N THR A 21 -20.50 -25.72 14.81
CA THR A 21 -20.03 -26.94 15.47
C THR A 21 -19.56 -27.91 14.40
N GLY A 22 -18.24 -28.10 14.33
CA GLY A 22 -17.60 -29.02 13.39
C GLY A 22 -16.13 -29.22 13.72
N PHE A 23 -15.82 -29.68 14.93
CA PHE A 23 -14.51 -30.24 15.26
C PHE A 23 -14.34 -31.56 14.49
N LEU A 24 -13.81 -31.49 13.26
CA LEU A 24 -13.32 -32.65 12.53
C LEU A 24 -11.79 -32.59 12.49
N LEU A 25 -11.16 -33.42 13.31
CA LEU A 25 -9.72 -33.67 13.31
C LEU A 25 -9.31 -34.32 11.98
N LEU A 26 -8.74 -33.52 11.08
CA LEU A 26 -8.06 -34.05 9.90
C LEU A 26 -6.60 -34.44 10.28
N PRO A 27 -6.12 -35.63 9.90
CA PRO A 27 -4.73 -35.99 10.09
C PRO A 27 -3.82 -35.08 9.27
N LYS A 28 -2.78 -34.54 9.89
CA LYS A 28 -1.75 -33.74 9.22
C LYS A 28 -1.03 -34.60 8.17
N PRO A 29 -0.99 -34.23 6.88
CA PRO A 29 -0.16 -34.94 5.91
C PRO A 29 1.32 -34.72 6.25
N LYS A 30 2.05 -35.84 6.36
CA LYS A 30 3.50 -35.89 6.52
C LYS A 30 4.15 -35.55 5.18
N ALA A 31 4.68 -34.33 5.04
CA ALA A 31 5.52 -33.98 3.91
C ALA A 31 6.94 -34.53 4.17
N THR A 32 7.23 -35.66 3.52
CA THR A 32 8.57 -36.20 3.31
C THR A 32 9.23 -35.43 2.16
N GLU A 33 10.51 -35.11 2.35
CA GLU A 33 11.42 -34.47 1.39
C GLU A 33 11.50 -35.21 0.03
N GLY A 34 11.71 -34.46 -1.05
CA GLY A 34 12.25 -35.01 -2.30
C GLY A 34 11.95 -34.22 -3.58
N GLY A 35 12.80 -33.23 -3.90
CA GLY A 35 13.36 -33.03 -5.26
C GLY A 35 12.52 -32.46 -6.42
N THR A 36 12.76 -31.16 -6.69
CA THR A 36 13.29 -30.63 -7.98
C THR A 36 12.35 -30.33 -9.19
N ILE A 37 12.13 -29.01 -9.39
CA ILE A 37 12.07 -28.17 -10.63
C ILE A 37 10.85 -28.43 -11.57
N GLU A 38 10.02 -27.48 -11.98
CA GLU A 38 10.27 -26.23 -12.71
C GLU A 38 8.99 -25.35 -12.70
N ASN A 39 9.10 -24.11 -12.24
CA ASN A 39 8.32 -22.96 -12.74
C ASN A 39 9.03 -21.73 -12.19
N GLN A 40 10.00 -21.25 -12.96
CA GLN A 40 10.58 -19.95 -12.73
C GLN A 40 9.48 -18.93 -13.04
N GLU A 41 8.80 -18.42 -12.01
CA GLU A 41 8.30 -17.05 -12.08
C GLU A 41 9.51 -16.17 -12.46
N PRO A 42 9.33 -15.17 -13.34
CA PRO A 42 10.42 -14.24 -13.65
C PRO A 42 10.97 -13.72 -12.32
N ILE A 43 12.29 -13.79 -12.17
CA ILE A 43 13.00 -13.05 -11.13
C ILE A 43 12.77 -11.56 -11.40
N GLU A 44 11.62 -11.04 -10.96
CA GLU A 44 11.42 -9.61 -10.78
C GLU A 44 12.48 -9.15 -9.77
N ASP A 45 13.08 -8.01 -10.07
CA ASP A 45 14.00 -7.27 -9.21
C ASP A 45 13.20 -6.79 -7.98
N THR A 46 12.84 -7.71 -7.07
CA THR A 46 11.84 -7.45 -6.02
C THR A 46 12.45 -6.64 -4.89
N LEU A 47 12.34 -5.33 -5.00
CA LEU A 47 12.55 -4.41 -3.88
C LEU A 47 11.49 -4.65 -2.80
N GLY A 48 11.89 -4.59 -1.53
CA GLY A 48 11.01 -4.87 -0.40
C GLY A 48 9.96 -3.79 -0.12
N THR A 49 8.85 -4.20 0.49
CA THR A 49 7.83 -3.28 1.04
C THR A 49 8.40 -2.44 2.18
N ILE A 50 8.10 -1.15 2.19
CA ILE A 50 8.42 -0.25 3.31
C ILE A 50 7.11 0.23 3.93
N VAL A 51 7.03 0.20 5.26
CA VAL A 51 5.89 0.65 6.06
C VAL A 51 6.25 1.96 6.75
N ASN A 52 5.35 2.95 6.69
CA ASN A 52 5.44 4.19 7.45
C ASN A 52 4.17 4.38 8.29
N ASN A 53 4.34 4.54 9.60
CA ASN A 53 3.26 4.68 10.59
C ASN A 53 3.27 6.05 11.26
N GLU A 54 3.90 7.05 10.63
CA GLU A 54 3.88 8.42 11.13
C GLU A 54 2.52 9.06 10.85
N GLY A 55 2.06 9.96 11.72
CA GLY A 55 0.76 10.63 11.54
C GLY A 55 -0.43 9.73 11.87
N GLU A 56 -1.54 9.94 11.17
CA GLU A 56 -2.83 9.27 11.42
C GLU A 56 -3.13 8.17 10.39
N VAL A 57 -2.24 7.99 9.42
CA VAL A 57 -2.36 7.03 8.32
C VAL A 57 -1.13 6.13 8.30
N GLU A 58 -1.34 4.83 8.39
CA GLU A 58 -0.33 3.81 8.06
C GLU A 58 -0.28 3.64 6.55
N ILE A 59 0.94 3.64 5.99
CA ILE A 59 1.17 3.54 4.55
C ILE A 59 2.21 2.45 4.29
N LEU A 60 1.84 1.48 3.46
CA LEU A 60 2.73 0.46 2.93
C LEU A 60 2.97 0.74 1.47
N VAL A 61 4.24 0.72 1.04
CA VAL A 61 4.61 0.93 -0.36
C VAL A 61 5.51 -0.19 -0.84
N THR A 62 5.13 -0.83 -1.94
CA THR A 62 5.87 -1.93 -2.57
C THR A 62 6.13 -1.61 -4.04
N PRO A 63 7.39 -1.46 -4.47
CA PRO A 63 7.71 -1.39 -5.90
C PRO A 63 7.37 -2.72 -6.58
N LYS A 64 6.69 -2.70 -7.73
CA LYS A 64 6.26 -3.90 -8.45
C LYS A 64 7.06 -4.12 -9.72
N GLU A 65 6.98 -3.18 -10.65
CA GLU A 65 7.65 -3.26 -11.95
C GLU A 65 8.44 -1.98 -12.18
N LEU A 66 9.78 -2.06 -12.23
CA LEU A 66 10.70 -0.93 -12.40
C LEU A 66 11.62 -1.08 -13.63
N SER A 67 11.30 -2.00 -14.54
CA SER A 67 12.04 -2.23 -15.78
C SER A 67 11.25 -1.83 -17.04
N GLY A 68 9.92 -1.67 -16.92
CA GLY A 68 9.04 -1.32 -18.03
C GLY A 68 8.94 0.18 -18.36
N GLU A 69 8.08 0.49 -19.35
CA GLU A 69 7.76 1.87 -19.79
C GLU A 69 6.98 2.68 -18.75
N VAL A 70 6.41 2.01 -17.76
CA VAL A 70 5.72 2.60 -16.61
C VAL A 70 6.18 1.87 -15.37
N TRP A 71 6.56 2.64 -14.35
CA TRP A 71 6.93 2.13 -13.04
C TRP A 71 5.73 2.09 -12.12
N ASN A 72 5.50 0.94 -11.48
CA ASN A 72 4.33 0.69 -10.66
C ASN A 72 4.71 0.52 -9.19
N PHE A 73 4.01 1.23 -8.31
CA PHE A 73 4.14 1.12 -6.86
C PHE A 73 2.78 0.75 -6.27
N GLU A 74 2.72 -0.39 -5.61
CA GLU A 74 1.54 -0.79 -4.85
C GLU A 74 1.52 -0.06 -3.51
N PHE A 75 0.36 0.52 -3.18
CA PHE A 75 0.08 1.23 -1.95
C PHE A 75 -1.05 0.56 -1.20
N GLU A 76 -0.90 0.46 0.13
CA GLU A 76 -1.97 0.18 1.06
C GLU A 76 -1.98 1.26 2.14
N LEU A 77 -3.13 1.93 2.32
CA LEU A 77 -3.34 3.00 3.29
C LEU A 77 -4.41 2.55 4.28
N ASN A 78 -4.10 2.68 5.57
CA ASN A 78 -4.99 2.31 6.67
C ASN A 78 -5.14 3.46 7.66
N THR A 79 -6.36 3.81 8.03
CA THR A 79 -6.63 4.79 9.09
C THR A 79 -7.95 4.52 9.81
N HIS A 80 -8.03 4.99 11.06
CA HIS A 80 -9.23 4.91 11.90
C HIS A 80 -9.67 6.29 12.42
N SER A 81 -9.00 7.38 12.01
CA SER A 81 -9.19 8.71 12.59
C SER A 81 -9.36 9.82 11.57
N VAL A 82 -8.94 9.63 10.32
CA VAL A 82 -9.07 10.61 9.24
C VAL A 82 -9.72 10.00 8.01
N GLU A 83 -10.22 10.84 7.11
CA GLU A 83 -10.67 10.41 5.79
C GLU A 83 -9.47 10.34 4.83
N LEU A 84 -9.46 9.37 3.89
CA LEU A 84 -8.43 9.24 2.87
C LEU A 84 -8.89 9.84 1.53
N ASP A 85 -9.32 11.10 1.56
CA ASP A 85 -9.89 11.81 0.42
C ASP A 85 -8.85 12.47 -0.51
N PHE A 86 -7.57 12.34 -0.18
CA PHE A 86 -6.45 12.91 -0.91
C PHE A 86 -6.30 12.35 -2.34
N ASP A 87 -5.82 13.21 -3.24
CA ASP A 87 -5.29 12.79 -4.53
C ASP A 87 -3.86 12.25 -4.34
N LEU A 88 -3.73 10.92 -4.37
CA LEU A 88 -2.45 10.23 -4.16
C LEU A 88 -1.45 10.51 -5.28
N ALA A 89 -1.90 10.84 -6.49
CA ALA A 89 -1.02 11.20 -7.60
C ALA A 89 -0.46 12.62 -7.45
N GLU A 90 -1.28 13.56 -7.01
CA GLU A 90 -0.80 14.93 -6.71
C GLU A 90 0.09 14.98 -5.47
N ALA A 91 -0.20 14.15 -4.46
CA ALA A 91 0.52 14.09 -3.20
C ALA A 91 1.91 13.45 -3.30
N SER A 92 2.23 12.78 -4.41
CA SER A 92 3.38 11.88 -4.51
C SER A 92 4.38 12.26 -5.60
N MET A 93 5.65 12.00 -5.33
CA MET A 93 6.73 12.14 -6.31
C MET A 93 7.85 11.13 -6.07
N LEU A 94 8.50 10.70 -7.15
CA LEU A 94 9.81 10.08 -7.05
C LEU A 94 10.90 11.15 -7.02
N VAL A 95 11.98 10.85 -6.32
CA VAL A 95 13.20 11.66 -6.26
C VAL A 95 14.38 10.74 -6.60
N ASP A 96 15.15 11.12 -7.61
CA ASP A 96 16.36 10.40 -8.00
C ASP A 96 17.56 10.73 -7.09
N GLU A 97 18.66 10.02 -7.30
CA GLU A 97 19.91 10.24 -6.57
C GLU A 97 20.54 11.63 -6.75
N ASN A 98 20.14 12.37 -7.79
CA ASN A 98 20.57 13.73 -8.05
C ASN A 98 19.63 14.77 -7.40
N GLY A 99 18.58 14.31 -6.70
CA GLY A 99 17.57 15.17 -6.07
C GLY A 99 16.52 15.69 -7.05
N LYS A 100 16.44 15.18 -8.28
CA LYS A 100 15.43 15.56 -9.26
C LYS A 100 14.11 14.89 -8.94
N SER A 101 13.02 15.67 -8.94
CA SER A 101 11.67 15.17 -8.67
C SER A 101 10.91 14.80 -9.95
N HIS A 102 10.13 13.72 -9.86
CA HIS A 102 9.31 13.17 -10.93
C HIS A 102 7.90 12.93 -10.39
N LYS A 103 6.91 13.60 -10.98
CA LYS A 103 5.50 13.47 -10.57
C LYS A 103 4.91 12.12 -10.97
N ALA A 104 3.91 11.67 -10.21
CA ALA A 104 3.11 10.52 -10.60
C ALA A 104 2.34 10.81 -11.91
N LEU A 105 2.16 9.77 -12.71
CA LEU A 105 1.31 9.77 -13.90
C LEU A 105 -0.17 9.62 -13.54
N GLY A 106 -0.46 8.90 -12.44
CA GLY A 106 -1.82 8.68 -11.98
C GLY A 106 -1.93 7.59 -10.91
N TRP A 107 -3.13 7.48 -10.36
CA TRP A 107 -3.55 6.47 -9.40
C TRP A 107 -4.57 5.52 -10.04
N GLU A 108 -4.37 4.22 -9.84
CA GLU A 108 -5.33 3.17 -10.23
C GLU A 108 -5.62 2.26 -9.04
N GLY A 109 -6.80 2.39 -8.46
CA GLY A 109 -7.21 1.61 -7.31
C GLY A 109 -8.45 2.21 -6.66
N ASP A 110 -8.57 2.01 -5.36
CA ASP A 110 -9.73 2.46 -4.60
C ASP A 110 -9.91 3.98 -4.75
N PRO A 111 -11.16 4.44 -4.96
CA PRO A 111 -11.47 5.87 -4.97
C PRO A 111 -11.21 6.46 -3.58
N PRO A 112 -11.21 7.80 -3.46
CA PRO A 112 -11.32 8.47 -2.17
C PRO A 112 -12.37 7.81 -1.24
N GLU A 113 -11.93 7.27 -0.10
CA GLU A 113 -12.76 6.58 0.92
C GLU A 113 -12.24 6.90 2.34
N GLY A 114 -13.07 6.71 3.37
CA GLY A 114 -12.77 7.12 4.75
C GLY A 114 -11.83 6.24 5.57
N HIS A 115 -11.63 4.94 5.28
CA HIS A 115 -10.92 4.05 6.25
C HIS A 115 -9.77 3.24 5.67
N HIS A 116 -9.88 2.75 4.43
CA HIS A 116 -8.83 1.97 3.78
C HIS A 116 -8.79 2.28 2.29
N ARG A 117 -7.59 2.34 1.71
CA ARG A 117 -7.41 2.44 0.25
C ARG A 117 -6.24 1.58 -0.20
N ARG A 118 -6.41 0.88 -1.31
CA ARG A 118 -5.37 0.13 -2.00
C ARG A 118 -5.34 0.47 -3.47
N GLY A 119 -4.15 0.46 -4.06
CA GLY A 119 -4.00 0.67 -5.50
C GLY A 119 -2.57 0.78 -5.96
N ILE A 120 -2.42 1.15 -7.23
CA ILE A 120 -1.15 1.31 -7.93
C ILE A 120 -0.95 2.79 -8.25
N LEU A 121 0.17 3.31 -7.81
CA LEU A 121 0.69 4.61 -8.22
C LEU A 121 1.69 4.42 -9.37
N LYS A 122 1.47 5.15 -10.47
CA LYS A 122 2.23 5.00 -11.72
C LYS A 122 3.20 6.15 -11.94
N PHE A 123 4.40 5.85 -12.44
CA PHE A 123 5.42 6.86 -12.78
C PHE A 123 6.06 6.56 -14.14
N SER A 124 6.59 7.60 -14.79
CA SER A 124 7.53 7.39 -15.89
C SER A 124 8.85 6.82 -15.38
N PRO A 125 9.52 5.94 -16.16
CA PRO A 125 10.85 5.45 -15.83
C PRO A 125 11.86 6.60 -15.78
N ILE A 126 12.80 6.50 -14.85
CA ILE A 126 13.93 7.45 -14.74
C ILE A 126 15.11 6.88 -15.54
N SER A 127 15.66 7.71 -16.43
CA SER A 127 16.81 7.35 -17.28
C SER A 127 17.96 8.34 -17.08
N PRO A 128 19.18 7.86 -16.76
CA PRO A 128 19.54 6.46 -16.52
C PRO A 128 18.83 5.88 -15.27
N LYS A 129 18.70 4.54 -15.19
CA LYS A 129 18.12 3.87 -14.00
C LYS A 129 18.96 4.30 -12.78
N PRO A 130 18.35 4.90 -11.75
CA PRO A 130 19.09 5.41 -10.60
C PRO A 130 19.57 4.25 -9.72
N THR A 131 20.62 4.46 -8.94
CA THR A 131 21.09 3.47 -7.94
C THR A 131 20.34 3.59 -6.61
N ASN A 132 19.75 4.75 -6.34
CA ASN A 132 18.90 5.01 -5.20
C ASN A 132 17.61 5.66 -5.66
N LEU A 133 16.48 5.16 -5.16
CA LEU A 133 15.17 5.69 -5.47
C LEU A 133 14.45 6.08 -4.19
N GLU A 134 13.94 7.31 -4.14
CA GLU A 134 13.10 7.78 -3.05
C GLU A 134 11.69 8.08 -3.58
N LEU A 135 10.66 7.55 -2.93
CA LEU A 135 9.29 8.03 -3.08
C LEU A 135 8.98 8.95 -1.90
N ARG A 136 8.53 10.17 -2.20
CA ARG A 136 8.01 11.12 -1.22
C ARG A 136 6.51 11.27 -1.39
N ILE A 137 5.81 11.33 -0.27
CA ILE A 137 4.38 11.58 -0.24
C ILE A 137 4.03 12.57 0.88
N SER A 138 3.15 13.52 0.56
CA SER A 138 2.60 14.47 1.53
C SER A 138 1.11 14.21 1.73
N LEU A 139 0.77 13.65 2.89
CA LEU A 139 -0.62 13.43 3.33
C LEU A 139 -0.75 13.99 4.74
N ASP A 140 -1.96 14.20 5.26
CA ASP A 140 -2.23 14.56 6.67
C ASP A 140 -1.27 15.61 7.32
N GLY A 141 -0.73 16.54 6.53
CA GLY A 141 0.26 17.52 6.98
C GLY A 141 1.65 16.94 7.33
N LYS A 142 1.93 15.68 6.94
CA LYS A 142 3.20 14.97 7.10
C LYS A 142 3.83 14.66 5.75
N GLU A 143 5.12 14.94 5.63
CA GLU A 143 5.95 14.42 4.55
C GLU A 143 6.58 13.10 4.98
N ARG A 144 6.44 12.07 4.14
CA ARG A 144 6.99 10.74 4.38
C ARG A 144 7.87 10.33 3.20
N SER A 145 8.92 9.56 3.49
CA SER A 145 9.90 9.10 2.51
C SER A 145 10.08 7.58 2.56
N PHE A 146 10.06 6.94 1.39
CA PHE A 146 10.30 5.51 1.19
C PHE A 146 11.51 5.38 0.29
N LYS A 147 12.57 4.67 0.73
CA LYS A 147 13.87 4.67 0.06
C LYS A 147 14.31 3.25 -0.24
N TRP A 148 14.63 3.01 -1.51
CA TRP A 148 15.16 1.74 -1.99
C TRP A 148 16.53 1.94 -2.64
N LYS A 149 17.37 0.92 -2.46
CA LYS A 149 18.60 0.77 -3.23
C LYS A 149 18.27 -0.12 -4.43
N MET A 150 18.57 0.38 -5.61
CA MET A 150 18.36 -0.30 -6.88
C MET A 150 19.64 -1.10 -7.21
N GLU A 151 19.49 -2.33 -7.70
CA GLU A 151 20.62 -3.14 -8.19
C GLU A 151 21.02 -2.79 -9.64
#